data_AF-A0AAV5YWL2-F1
#
_entry.id   AF-A0AAV5YWL2-F1
#
_cell.length_a   1.000
_cell.length_b   1.000
_cell.length_c   1.000
_cell.angle_alpha   90.00
_cell.angle_beta   90.00
_cell.angle_gamma   90.00
#
_symmetry.space_group_name_H-M   'P 1'
#
loop_
_entity.id
_entity.type
_entity.pdbx_description
1 polymer ?
#
loop_
_entity_poly.entity_id
_entity_poly.type
_entity_poly.pdbx_seq_one_letter_code
_entity_poly.pdbx_strand_id
1 'polypeptide(L)'
;MGEPEGLLIEGVRVAVAGARDLWYRVRPAEAAPHLALGAVRARLELFLGALYDTRIPILPADPAPPPTWLARLLGKAPRHLALADAPPSTDGRHVWLPRVLEGPSEADSLVERYRLLAVEQAVRLGRGFARAYPWDAARIERDLYWIGAAAAVDHALARDLPGLAAVLRSARVAALATRPPLDALTTAEGAVEALLGAVLAADPPRPHSGVETPGEARRWARLHARSLTGRYRGVAPVTLWGEFRPVSPVSGMRPGAPEPSAHRPGRAAVLRRAPRARPAGDDEDERSPGMWMVRFDDPMESVEDPMGLARPVDHDEAADAGALG
;
A
#
# COMPACT_ATOMS: atom_id res chain seq x y z
N MET A 1 62.81 8.35 -12.82
CA MET A 1 62.34 7.60 -11.63
C MET A 1 61.29 8.48 -10.97
N GLY A 2 60.03 8.04 -10.91
CA GLY A 2 58.96 8.84 -10.31
C GLY A 2 59.20 8.99 -8.82
N GLU A 3 59.14 10.23 -8.32
CA GLU A 3 59.34 10.52 -6.90
C GLU A 3 58.31 9.74 -6.07
N PRO A 4 58.72 9.17 -4.91
CA PRO A 4 57.87 8.29 -4.09
C PRO A 4 56.56 8.95 -3.67
N GLU A 5 56.55 10.28 -3.57
CA GLU A 5 55.37 11.08 -3.25
C GLU A 5 54.30 11.06 -4.37
N GLY A 6 54.71 11.02 -5.64
CA GLY A 6 53.79 10.95 -6.77
C GLY A 6 53.04 9.61 -6.85
N LEU A 7 53.70 8.52 -6.44
CA LEU A 7 53.08 7.19 -6.35
C LEU A 7 52.05 7.11 -5.21
N LEU A 8 52.31 7.81 -4.10
CA LEU A 8 51.38 7.88 -2.97
C LEU A 8 50.13 8.68 -3.34
N ILE A 9 50.29 9.84 -4.00
CA ILE A 9 49.17 10.68 -4.42
C ILE A 9 48.30 9.95 -5.45
N GLU A 10 48.92 9.26 -6.42
CA GLU A 10 48.18 8.50 -7.42
C GLU A 10 47.45 7.29 -6.80
N GLY A 11 48.10 6.58 -5.86
CA GLY A 11 47.48 5.50 -5.11
C GLY A 11 46.26 5.95 -4.31
N VAL A 12 46.34 7.11 -3.64
CA VAL A 12 45.21 7.70 -2.91
C VAL A 12 44.10 8.10 -3.88
N ARG A 13 44.42 8.70 -5.03
CA ARG A 13 43.41 9.10 -6.03
C ARG A 13 42.65 7.89 -6.59
N VAL A 14 43.36 6.80 -6.91
CA VAL A 14 42.75 5.55 -7.39
C VAL A 14 41.91 4.89 -6.29
N ALA A 15 42.38 4.87 -5.04
CA ALA A 15 41.64 4.31 -3.92
C ALA A 15 40.35 5.11 -3.62
N VAL A 16 40.41 6.44 -3.66
CA VAL A 16 39.25 7.31 -3.46
C VAL A 16 38.25 7.17 -4.61
N ALA A 17 38.72 7.09 -5.86
CA ALA A 17 37.85 6.84 -7.01
C ALA A 17 37.17 5.47 -6.91
N GLY A 18 37.93 4.42 -6.56
CA GLY A 18 37.39 3.07 -6.36
C GLY A 18 36.39 2.98 -5.21
N ALA A 19 36.67 3.62 -4.07
CA ALA A 19 35.78 3.69 -2.93
C ALA A 19 34.50 4.48 -3.26
N ARG A 20 34.63 5.58 -4.01
CA ARG A 20 33.50 6.39 -4.49
C ARG A 20 32.62 5.60 -5.46
N ASP A 21 33.22 4.89 -6.42
CA ASP A 21 32.47 4.07 -7.38
C ASP A 21 31.80 2.86 -6.73
N LEU A 22 32.43 2.26 -5.71
CA LEU A 22 31.82 1.21 -4.90
C LEU A 22 30.67 1.79 -4.06
N TRP A 23 30.87 2.96 -3.46
CA TRP A 23 29.83 3.66 -2.72
C TRP A 23 28.65 4.01 -3.61
N TYR A 24 28.82 4.55 -4.82
CA TYR A 24 27.70 4.81 -5.73
C TYR A 24 27.01 3.55 -6.26
N ARG A 25 27.73 2.42 -6.37
CA ARG A 25 27.16 1.12 -6.73
C ARG A 25 26.36 0.47 -5.61
N VAL A 26 26.75 0.71 -4.36
CA VAL A 26 26.14 0.11 -3.15
C VAL A 26 25.23 1.09 -2.42
N ARG A 27 25.25 2.38 -2.80
CA ARG A 27 24.41 3.42 -2.21
C ARG A 27 22.96 2.96 -2.36
N PRO A 28 22.21 2.83 -1.25
CA PRO A 28 20.80 2.53 -1.34
C PRO A 28 20.16 3.62 -2.21
N ALA A 29 19.37 3.20 -3.20
CA ALA A 29 18.56 4.13 -3.97
C ALA A 29 17.85 5.05 -2.99
N GLU A 30 17.83 6.36 -3.26
CA GLU A 30 17.07 7.30 -2.42
C GLU A 30 15.68 6.70 -2.18
N ALA A 31 15.32 6.54 -0.91
CA ALA A 31 14.13 5.81 -0.53
C ALA A 31 12.95 6.43 -1.28
N ALA A 32 12.25 5.61 -2.05
CA ALA A 32 11.10 6.08 -2.81
C ALA A 32 10.15 6.80 -1.85
N PRO A 33 9.59 7.96 -2.25
CA PRO A 33 8.61 8.63 -1.42
C PRO A 33 7.50 7.65 -1.07
N HIS A 34 7.18 7.60 0.23
CA HIS A 34 6.15 6.75 0.79
C HIS A 34 5.11 7.64 1.48
N LEU A 35 3.85 7.27 1.35
CA LEU A 35 2.75 7.96 2.03
C LEU A 35 1.95 6.94 2.83
N ALA A 36 1.86 7.14 4.15
CA ALA A 36 1.06 6.30 5.01
C ALA A 36 -0.43 6.67 4.91
N LEU A 37 -1.30 5.67 4.82
CA LEU A 37 -2.75 5.83 4.82
C LEU A 37 -3.22 6.67 6.01
N GLY A 38 -2.61 6.47 7.19
CA GLY A 38 -2.96 7.21 8.41
C GLY A 38 -2.88 8.73 8.25
N ALA A 39 -1.98 9.24 7.41
CA ALA A 39 -1.82 10.67 7.17
C ALA A 39 -2.96 11.29 6.34
N VAL A 40 -3.61 10.50 5.48
CA VAL A 40 -4.64 10.99 4.55
C VAL A 40 -6.03 10.42 4.80
N ARG A 41 -6.17 9.37 5.63
CA ARG A 41 -7.40 8.62 5.84
C ARG A 41 -8.60 9.51 6.20
N ALA A 42 -8.46 10.37 7.20
CA ALA A 42 -9.58 11.21 7.65
C ALA A 42 -10.07 12.14 6.53
N ARG A 43 -9.14 12.73 5.76
CA ARG A 43 -9.47 13.58 4.61
C ARG A 43 -10.15 12.79 3.50
N LEU A 44 -9.72 11.55 3.26
CA LEU A 44 -10.35 10.66 2.28
C LEU A 44 -11.77 10.27 2.70
N GLU A 45 -11.99 9.89 3.96
CA GLU A 45 -13.31 9.54 4.49
C GLU A 45 -14.28 10.73 4.42
N LEU A 46 -13.82 11.95 4.74
CA LEU A 46 -14.61 13.18 4.56
C LEU A 46 -14.94 13.43 3.09
N PHE A 47 -13.97 13.27 2.20
CA PHE A 47 -14.16 13.43 0.76
C PHE A 47 -15.18 12.43 0.19
N LEU A 48 -15.06 11.15 0.55
CA LEU A 48 -16.04 10.13 0.16
C LEU A 48 -17.42 10.41 0.76
N GLY A 49 -17.48 10.86 2.02
CA GLY A 49 -18.73 11.27 2.67
C GLY A 49 -19.45 12.39 1.94
N ALA A 50 -18.71 13.39 1.49
CA ALA A 50 -19.27 14.49 0.70
C ALA A 50 -19.73 14.04 -0.70
N LEU A 51 -19.06 13.06 -1.30
CA LEU A 51 -19.38 12.59 -2.66
C LEU A 51 -20.61 11.66 -2.70
N TYR A 52 -20.78 10.80 -1.69
CA TYR A 52 -21.80 9.75 -1.69
C TYR A 52 -22.90 9.93 -0.64
N ASP A 53 -22.90 11.06 0.07
CA ASP A 53 -23.86 11.38 1.15
C ASP A 53 -23.99 10.25 2.20
N THR A 54 -22.89 9.51 2.42
CA THR A 54 -22.85 8.39 3.35
C THR A 54 -21.45 8.22 3.90
N ARG A 55 -21.35 7.80 5.17
CA ARG A 55 -20.04 7.51 5.77
C ARG A 55 -19.51 6.21 5.19
N ILE A 56 -18.39 6.30 4.48
CA ILE A 56 -17.66 5.13 3.95
C ILE A 56 -16.37 4.97 4.76
N PRO A 57 -16.31 4.03 5.73
CA PRO A 57 -15.11 3.83 6.52
C PRO A 57 -14.00 3.24 5.66
N ILE A 58 -12.79 3.80 5.80
CA ILE A 58 -11.58 3.29 5.15
C ILE A 58 -10.78 2.50 6.17
N LEU A 59 -10.42 1.27 5.83
CA LEU A 59 -9.63 0.38 6.67
C LEU A 59 -8.28 0.08 6.02
N PRO A 60 -7.21 -0.15 6.81
CA PRO A 60 -5.94 -0.59 6.26
C PRO A 60 -6.05 -2.02 5.71
N ALA A 61 -5.48 -2.24 4.53
CA ALA A 61 -5.24 -3.56 3.96
C ALA A 61 -3.80 -3.98 4.31
N ASP A 62 -3.68 -5.15 4.92
CA ASP A 62 -2.38 -5.77 5.20
C ASP A 62 -1.99 -6.70 4.02
N PRO A 63 -0.72 -6.66 3.56
CA PRO A 63 -0.26 -7.56 2.50
C PRO A 63 -0.37 -9.01 3.00
N ALA A 64 -0.55 -9.94 2.06
CA ALA A 64 -0.52 -11.35 2.40
C ALA A 64 0.84 -11.68 3.04
N PRO A 65 0.88 -12.50 4.10
CA PRO A 65 2.15 -12.89 4.70
C PRO A 65 3.04 -13.52 3.62
N PRO A 66 4.35 -13.22 3.60
CA PRO A 66 5.23 -13.77 2.59
C PRO A 66 5.17 -15.31 2.62
N PRO A 67 5.24 -15.98 1.45
CA PRO A 67 5.14 -17.42 1.40
C PRO A 67 6.27 -18.05 2.21
N THR A 68 5.92 -19.00 3.08
CA THR A 68 6.90 -19.75 3.87
C THR A 68 7.85 -20.52 2.95
N TRP A 69 9.03 -20.90 3.45
CA TRP A 69 10.01 -21.69 2.69
C TRP A 69 9.40 -22.99 2.11
N LEU A 70 8.57 -23.69 2.88
CA LEU A 70 7.82 -24.86 2.41
C LEU A 70 6.82 -24.51 1.29
N ALA A 71 6.11 -23.39 1.41
CA ALA A 71 5.21 -22.90 0.37
C ALA A 71 5.96 -22.48 -0.90
N ARG A 72 7.21 -22.05 -0.81
CA ARG A 72 8.06 -21.73 -1.98
C ARG A 72 8.55 -22.99 -2.70
N LEU A 73 8.85 -24.07 -1.98
CA LEU A 73 9.28 -25.35 -2.55
C LEU A 73 8.13 -26.16 -3.15
N LEU A 74 6.95 -26.11 -2.53
CA LEU A 74 5.76 -26.84 -2.97
C LEU A 74 4.80 -25.98 -3.82
N GLY A 75 5.04 -24.68 -3.88
CA GLY A 75 4.15 -23.69 -4.50
C GLY A 75 4.18 -23.74 -6.02
N LYS A 76 3.05 -24.12 -6.61
CA LYS A 76 2.79 -24.12 -8.07
C LYS A 76 2.02 -22.90 -8.56
N ALA A 77 1.85 -21.86 -7.73
CA ALA A 77 1.10 -20.67 -8.13
C ALA A 77 1.88 -19.93 -9.24
N PRO A 78 1.26 -19.66 -10.41
CA PRO A 78 1.92 -18.89 -11.46
C PRO A 78 2.37 -17.53 -10.95
N ARG A 79 3.60 -17.13 -11.28
CA ARG A 79 4.17 -15.84 -10.84
C ARG A 79 3.30 -14.63 -11.23
N HIS A 80 2.60 -14.71 -12.36
CA HIS A 80 1.72 -13.63 -12.82
C HIS A 80 0.48 -13.42 -11.93
N LEU A 81 0.14 -14.37 -11.05
CA LEU A 81 -0.96 -14.21 -10.07
C LEU A 81 -0.49 -13.64 -8.73
N ALA A 82 0.82 -13.46 -8.54
CA ALA A 82 1.34 -12.91 -7.30
C ALA A 82 1.18 -11.39 -7.29
N LEU A 83 0.58 -10.87 -6.22
CA LEU A 83 0.57 -9.45 -5.93
C LEU A 83 1.64 -9.15 -4.88
N ALA A 84 2.47 -8.14 -5.11
CA ALA A 84 3.50 -7.73 -4.16
C ALA A 84 2.89 -6.97 -2.96
N ASP A 85 1.86 -6.16 -3.22
CA ASP A 85 1.24 -5.27 -2.25
C ASP A 85 -0.16 -5.75 -1.82
N ALA A 86 -0.68 -5.19 -0.73
CA ALA A 86 -2.06 -5.40 -0.34
C ALA A 86 -2.99 -4.74 -1.39
N PRO A 87 -3.91 -5.46 -2.05
CA PRO A 87 -4.79 -4.85 -3.02
C PRO A 87 -5.79 -3.93 -2.32
N PRO A 88 -6.13 -2.76 -2.90
CA PRO A 88 -7.32 -2.04 -2.48
C PRO A 88 -8.53 -2.95 -2.65
N SER A 89 -9.54 -2.80 -1.81
CA SER A 89 -10.67 -3.74 -1.85
C SER A 89 -11.93 -3.16 -1.23
N THR A 90 -13.07 -3.79 -1.51
CA THR A 90 -14.35 -3.49 -0.86
C THR A 90 -15.18 -4.75 -0.65
N ASP A 91 -15.95 -4.77 0.43
CA ASP A 91 -16.94 -5.78 0.77
C ASP A 91 -18.38 -5.29 0.56
N GLY A 92 -18.54 -4.07 0.03
CA GLY A 92 -19.84 -3.40 -0.09
C GLY A 92 -20.28 -2.66 1.18
N ARG A 93 -19.45 -2.57 2.23
CA ARG A 93 -19.68 -1.78 3.44
C ARG A 93 -18.50 -0.90 3.82
N HIS A 94 -17.29 -1.39 3.62
CA HIS A 94 -16.05 -0.67 3.89
C HIS A 94 -15.17 -0.63 2.64
N VAL A 95 -14.23 0.29 2.64
CA VAL A 95 -13.15 0.38 1.66
C VAL A 95 -11.85 0.02 2.38
N TRP A 96 -11.05 -0.85 1.78
CA TRP A 96 -9.72 -1.21 2.27
C TRP A 96 -8.67 -0.64 1.33
N LEU A 97 -7.67 0.03 1.88
CA LEU A 97 -6.57 0.62 1.11
C LEU A 97 -5.22 0.17 1.66
N PRO A 98 -4.17 0.10 0.81
CA PRO A 98 -2.82 -0.21 1.26
C PRO A 98 -2.39 0.72 2.39
N ARG A 99 -1.74 0.18 3.44
CA ARG A 99 -1.22 0.99 4.56
C ARG A 99 -0.23 2.05 4.12
N VAL A 100 0.54 1.74 3.11
CA VAL A 100 1.57 2.60 2.54
C VAL A 100 1.44 2.51 1.02
N LEU A 101 1.50 3.65 0.36
CA LEU A 101 1.77 3.72 -1.07
C LEU A 101 3.20 4.16 -1.27
N GLU A 102 3.91 3.39 -2.10
CA GLU A 102 5.25 3.71 -2.57
C GLU A 102 5.17 4.04 -4.08
N GLY A 103 6.01 4.96 -4.52
CA GLY A 103 6.10 5.28 -5.94
C GLY A 103 7.27 6.19 -6.25
N PRO A 104 7.68 6.29 -7.52
CA PRO A 104 8.78 7.15 -7.95
C PRO A 104 8.40 8.65 -7.98
N SER A 105 7.24 9.03 -7.44
CA SER A 105 6.59 10.32 -7.68
C SER A 105 6.44 11.13 -6.39
N GLU A 106 6.39 12.46 -6.55
CA GLU A 106 6.19 13.42 -5.46
C GLU A 106 4.99 13.10 -4.55
N ALA A 107 5.02 13.59 -3.31
CA ALA A 107 4.01 13.30 -2.29
C ALA A 107 2.57 13.61 -2.75
N ASP A 108 2.36 14.69 -3.51
CA ASP A 108 1.04 15.06 -4.03
C ASP A 108 0.49 14.00 -5.00
N SER A 109 1.35 13.36 -5.80
CA SER A 109 0.96 12.26 -6.67
C SER A 109 0.48 11.04 -5.88
N LEU A 110 1.08 10.77 -4.72
CA LEU A 110 0.65 9.68 -3.83
C LEU A 110 -0.72 9.98 -3.18
N VAL A 111 -0.98 11.25 -2.84
CA VAL A 111 -2.30 11.67 -2.33
C VAL A 111 -3.37 11.48 -3.40
N GLU A 112 -3.08 11.88 -4.65
CA GLU A 112 -3.99 11.67 -5.78
C GLU A 112 -4.24 10.19 -6.06
N ARG A 113 -3.20 9.35 -5.95
CA ARG A 113 -3.32 7.90 -6.10
C ARG A 113 -4.20 7.30 -5.01
N TYR A 114 -4.01 7.69 -3.75
CA TYR A 114 -4.91 7.27 -2.67
C TYR A 114 -6.35 7.72 -2.92
N ARG A 115 -6.55 8.95 -3.39
CA ARG A 115 -7.87 9.47 -3.74
C ARG A 115 -8.52 8.64 -4.84
N LEU A 116 -7.77 8.31 -5.90
CA LEU A 116 -8.23 7.45 -6.98
C LEU A 116 -8.66 6.08 -6.45
N LEU A 117 -7.79 5.40 -5.68
CA LEU A 117 -8.11 4.09 -5.11
C LEU A 117 -9.35 4.14 -4.19
N ALA A 118 -9.45 5.15 -3.34
CA ALA A 118 -10.57 5.32 -2.43
C ALA A 118 -11.91 5.50 -3.19
N VAL A 119 -11.92 6.37 -4.18
CA VAL A 119 -13.09 6.64 -5.02
C VAL A 119 -13.47 5.43 -5.84
N GLU A 120 -12.51 4.76 -6.47
CA GLU A 120 -12.75 3.59 -7.30
C GLU A 120 -13.48 2.48 -6.51
N GLN A 121 -13.01 2.20 -5.29
CA GLN A 121 -13.65 1.21 -4.41
C GLN A 121 -15.01 1.71 -3.87
N ALA A 122 -15.17 3.02 -3.64
CA ALA A 122 -16.45 3.61 -3.25
C ALA A 122 -17.50 3.56 -4.37
N VAL A 123 -17.11 3.78 -5.63
CA VAL A 123 -17.99 3.59 -6.80
C VAL A 123 -18.45 2.13 -6.87
N ARG A 124 -17.53 1.16 -6.68
CA ARG A 124 -17.87 -0.28 -6.64
C ARG A 124 -18.90 -0.61 -5.56
N LEU A 125 -18.72 -0.02 -4.37
CA LEU A 125 -19.65 -0.14 -3.25
C LEU A 125 -21.01 0.45 -3.60
N GLY A 126 -21.06 1.73 -4.00
CA GLY A 126 -22.30 2.45 -4.27
C GLY A 126 -23.11 1.87 -5.42
N ARG A 127 -22.45 1.33 -6.45
CA ARG A 127 -23.12 0.67 -7.59
C ARG A 127 -23.45 -0.80 -7.33
N GLY A 128 -23.11 -1.35 -6.16
CA GLY A 128 -23.48 -2.70 -5.74
C GLY A 128 -22.71 -3.85 -6.40
N PHE A 129 -21.60 -3.56 -7.11
CA PHE A 129 -20.79 -4.60 -7.75
C PHE A 129 -20.16 -5.56 -6.73
N ALA A 130 -19.70 -5.04 -5.58
CA ALA A 130 -19.12 -5.87 -4.53
C ALA A 130 -20.14 -6.85 -3.93
N ARG A 131 -21.36 -6.39 -3.69
CA ARG A 131 -22.45 -7.20 -3.12
C ARG A 131 -22.95 -8.26 -4.11
N ALA A 132 -22.94 -7.94 -5.41
CA ALA A 132 -23.42 -8.82 -6.48
C ALA A 132 -22.33 -9.73 -7.07
N TYR A 133 -21.12 -9.72 -6.50
CA TYR A 133 -20.02 -10.54 -6.97
C TYR A 133 -20.39 -12.04 -6.92
N PRO A 134 -20.16 -12.81 -8.01
CA PRO A 134 -20.63 -14.19 -8.11
C PRO A 134 -19.68 -15.17 -7.40
N TRP A 135 -19.68 -15.16 -6.07
CA TRP A 135 -18.83 -16.01 -5.22
C TRP A 135 -18.94 -17.51 -5.51
N ASP A 136 -20.12 -17.94 -5.96
CA ASP A 136 -20.49 -19.32 -6.27
C ASP A 136 -20.07 -19.76 -7.69
N ALA A 137 -19.62 -18.83 -8.54
CA ALA A 137 -19.29 -19.12 -9.92
C ALA A 137 -17.85 -19.64 -10.12
N ALA A 138 -17.63 -20.28 -11.27
CA ALA A 138 -16.29 -20.68 -11.69
C ALA A 138 -15.33 -19.48 -11.72
N ARG A 139 -14.04 -19.71 -11.46
CA ARG A 139 -13.03 -18.64 -11.39
C ARG A 139 -13.01 -17.75 -12.64
N ILE A 140 -13.17 -18.34 -13.83
CA ILE A 140 -13.19 -17.60 -15.09
C ILE A 140 -14.38 -16.64 -15.20
N GLU A 141 -15.58 -17.04 -14.75
CA GLU A 141 -16.76 -16.17 -14.69
C GLU A 141 -16.54 -15.05 -13.66
N ARG A 142 -15.91 -15.34 -12.53
CA ARG A 142 -15.57 -14.35 -11.50
C ARG A 142 -14.58 -13.29 -12.00
N ASP A 143 -13.53 -13.71 -12.70
CA ASP A 143 -12.52 -12.80 -13.24
C ASP A 143 -13.10 -11.96 -14.40
N LEU A 144 -13.93 -12.55 -15.26
CA LEU A 144 -14.69 -11.81 -16.28
C LEU A 144 -15.68 -10.82 -15.66
N TYR A 145 -16.43 -11.22 -14.62
CA TYR A 145 -17.31 -10.31 -13.90
C TYR A 145 -16.54 -9.09 -13.39
N TRP A 146 -15.36 -9.33 -12.83
CA TRP A 146 -14.50 -8.26 -12.31
C TRP A 146 -14.02 -7.32 -13.41
N ILE A 147 -13.62 -7.83 -14.59
CA ILE A 147 -13.26 -7.01 -15.77
C ILE A 147 -14.45 -6.14 -16.22
N GLY A 148 -15.64 -6.75 -16.35
CA GLY A 148 -16.85 -6.01 -16.76
C GLY A 148 -17.25 -4.93 -15.75
N ALA A 149 -17.20 -5.25 -14.46
CA ALA A 149 -17.44 -4.30 -13.38
C ALA A 149 -16.40 -3.17 -13.37
N ALA A 150 -15.13 -3.48 -13.60
CA ALA A 150 -14.07 -2.48 -13.64
C ALA A 150 -14.25 -1.49 -14.81
N ALA A 151 -14.60 -1.98 -15.99
CA ALA A 151 -14.90 -1.11 -17.13
C ALA A 151 -16.07 -0.14 -16.82
N ALA A 152 -17.13 -0.63 -16.17
CA ALA A 152 -18.27 0.18 -15.77
C ALA A 152 -17.90 1.24 -14.72
N VAL A 153 -17.04 0.87 -13.77
CA VAL A 153 -16.56 1.77 -12.70
C VAL A 153 -15.63 2.84 -13.26
N ASP A 154 -14.65 2.46 -14.10
CA ASP A 154 -13.73 3.39 -14.74
C ASP A 154 -14.49 4.41 -15.62
N HIS A 155 -15.51 3.93 -16.35
CA HIS A 155 -16.38 4.81 -17.13
C HIS A 155 -17.16 5.80 -16.26
N ALA A 156 -17.80 5.32 -15.19
CA ALA A 156 -18.53 6.17 -14.26
C ALA A 156 -17.60 7.20 -13.60
N LEU A 157 -16.40 6.79 -13.18
CA LEU A 157 -15.42 7.67 -12.55
C LEU A 157 -14.96 8.76 -13.53
N ALA A 158 -14.64 8.39 -14.77
CA ALA A 158 -14.20 9.36 -15.77
C ALA A 158 -15.31 10.36 -16.16
N ARG A 159 -16.57 9.93 -16.14
CA ARG A 159 -17.75 10.77 -16.43
C ARG A 159 -18.09 11.69 -15.26
N ASP A 160 -18.17 11.14 -14.05
CA ASP A 160 -18.71 11.83 -12.88
C ASP A 160 -17.63 12.66 -12.15
N LEU A 161 -16.35 12.29 -12.31
CA LEU A 161 -15.21 12.91 -11.65
C LEU A 161 -14.08 13.19 -12.66
N PRO A 162 -14.28 14.11 -13.61
CA PRO A 162 -13.30 14.39 -14.67
C PRO A 162 -11.94 14.84 -14.13
N GLY A 163 -11.90 15.43 -12.93
CA GLY A 163 -10.65 15.79 -12.25
C GLY A 163 -9.74 14.59 -11.90
N LEU A 164 -10.29 13.37 -11.84
CA LEU A 164 -9.52 12.13 -11.62
C LEU A 164 -9.16 11.41 -12.93
N ALA A 165 -9.67 11.86 -14.08
CA ALA A 165 -9.54 11.13 -15.34
C ALA A 165 -8.07 10.99 -15.79
N ALA A 166 -7.23 11.98 -15.54
CA ALA A 166 -5.80 11.92 -15.89
C ALA A 166 -5.06 10.86 -15.05
N VAL A 167 -5.29 10.85 -13.73
CA VAL A 167 -4.69 9.87 -12.81
C VAL A 167 -5.21 8.46 -13.12
N LEU A 168 -6.51 8.33 -13.44
CA LEU A 168 -7.10 7.06 -13.88
C LEU A 168 -6.42 6.53 -15.16
N ARG A 169 -6.25 7.36 -16.18
CA ARG A 169 -5.56 6.97 -17.41
C ARG A 169 -4.11 6.54 -17.15
N SER A 170 -3.38 7.31 -16.34
CA SER A 170 -2.01 6.96 -15.95
C SER A 170 -1.94 5.61 -15.23
N ALA A 171 -2.82 5.38 -14.26
CA ALA A 171 -2.90 4.11 -13.54
C ALA A 171 -3.23 2.92 -14.46
N ARG A 172 -4.07 3.12 -15.48
CA ARG A 172 -4.40 2.08 -16.47
C ARG A 172 -3.25 1.78 -17.41
N VAL A 173 -2.50 2.80 -17.86
CA VAL A 173 -1.27 2.62 -18.64
C VAL A 173 -0.24 1.86 -17.82
N ALA A 174 -0.04 2.22 -16.55
CA ALA A 174 0.86 1.50 -15.65
C ALA A 174 0.44 0.03 -15.47
N ALA A 175 -0.86 -0.23 -15.27
CA ALA A 175 -1.37 -1.60 -15.18
C ALA A 175 -1.18 -2.40 -16.47
N LEU A 176 -1.33 -1.75 -17.64
CA LEU A 176 -1.12 -2.37 -18.94
C LEU A 176 0.37 -2.68 -19.20
N ALA A 177 1.29 -1.88 -18.67
CA ALA A 177 2.73 -2.12 -18.80
C ALA A 177 3.21 -3.33 -17.98
N THR A 178 2.50 -3.72 -16.92
CA THR A 178 2.86 -4.83 -16.04
C THR A 178 2.18 -6.16 -16.41
N ARG A 179 1.49 -6.23 -17.56
CA ARG A 179 0.76 -7.45 -17.94
C ARG A 179 1.71 -8.61 -18.27
N PRO A 180 1.30 -9.86 -17.99
CA PRO A 180 2.13 -11.02 -18.27
C PRO A 180 2.33 -11.20 -19.79
N PRO A 181 3.49 -11.72 -20.22
CA PRO A 181 3.71 -12.06 -21.62
C PRO A 181 2.81 -13.24 -22.02
N LEU A 182 2.32 -13.24 -23.27
CA LEU A 182 1.30 -14.18 -23.74
C LEU A 182 1.77 -15.64 -23.78
N ASP A 183 3.07 -15.87 -23.90
CA ASP A 183 3.70 -17.20 -23.91
C ASP A 183 3.61 -17.92 -22.54
N ALA A 184 3.46 -17.17 -21.45
CA ALA A 184 3.28 -17.71 -20.10
C ALA A 184 1.83 -18.15 -19.79
N LEU A 185 0.89 -17.85 -20.68
CA LEU A 185 -0.55 -18.02 -20.48
C LEU A 185 -1.10 -19.24 -21.20
N THR A 186 -2.12 -19.87 -20.63
CA THR A 186 -2.93 -20.85 -21.38
C THR A 186 -3.79 -20.13 -22.41
N THR A 187 -4.37 -20.86 -23.38
CA THR A 187 -5.30 -20.28 -24.36
C THR A 187 -6.47 -19.54 -23.71
N ALA A 188 -7.06 -20.11 -22.66
CA ALA A 188 -8.15 -19.47 -21.92
C ALA A 188 -7.68 -18.21 -21.17
N GLU A 189 -6.49 -18.25 -20.58
CA GLU A 189 -5.90 -17.10 -19.89
C GLU A 189 -5.54 -15.98 -20.87
N GLY A 190 -4.92 -16.31 -22.01
CA GLY A 190 -4.60 -15.34 -23.06
C GLY A 190 -5.84 -14.66 -23.64
N ALA A 191 -6.96 -15.39 -23.78
CA ALA A 191 -8.22 -14.78 -24.22
C ALA A 191 -8.80 -13.82 -23.18
N VAL A 192 -8.79 -14.16 -21.89
CA VAL A 192 -9.23 -13.25 -20.82
C VAL A 192 -8.27 -12.05 -20.69
N GLU A 193 -6.97 -12.29 -20.84
CA GLU A 193 -5.93 -11.26 -20.80
C GLU A 193 -6.08 -10.27 -21.96
N ALA A 194 -6.41 -10.75 -23.17
CA ALA A 194 -6.71 -9.88 -24.31
C ALA A 194 -7.92 -8.97 -24.05
N LEU A 195 -8.99 -9.51 -23.44
CA LEU A 195 -10.16 -8.71 -23.04
C LEU A 195 -9.77 -7.66 -21.98
N LEU A 196 -9.00 -8.06 -20.97
CA LEU A 196 -8.52 -7.14 -19.94
C LEU A 196 -7.63 -6.04 -20.53
N GLY A 197 -6.70 -6.40 -21.41
CA GLY A 197 -5.82 -5.47 -22.11
C GLY A 197 -6.61 -4.48 -22.97
N ALA A 198 -7.62 -4.95 -23.70
CA ALA A 198 -8.53 -4.08 -24.45
C ALA A 198 -9.32 -3.13 -23.53
N VAL A 199 -9.81 -3.65 -22.38
CA VAL A 199 -10.46 -2.82 -21.37
C VAL A 199 -9.51 -1.79 -20.79
N LEU A 200 -8.23 -2.07 -20.54
CA LEU A 200 -7.24 -1.11 -20.02
C LEU A 200 -6.78 -0.08 -21.07
N ALA A 201 -6.66 -0.49 -22.33
CA ALA A 201 -6.24 0.36 -23.44
C ALA A 201 -7.35 1.29 -23.94
N ALA A 202 -8.62 0.94 -23.73
CA ALA A 202 -9.76 1.79 -24.08
C ALA A 202 -9.73 3.14 -23.35
N ASP A 203 -10.31 4.17 -23.95
CA ASP A 203 -10.51 5.45 -23.26
C ASP A 203 -11.69 5.32 -22.27
N PRO A 204 -11.49 5.53 -20.95
CA PRO A 204 -12.54 5.27 -19.94
C PRO A 204 -13.91 5.91 -20.21
N PRO A 205 -14.02 7.15 -20.72
CA PRO A 205 -15.31 7.75 -21.09
C PRO A 205 -16.10 6.99 -22.15
N ARG A 206 -15.51 5.98 -22.82
CA ARG A 206 -16.20 5.14 -23.81
C ARG A 206 -16.26 3.69 -23.28
N PRO A 207 -17.45 3.18 -22.89
CA PRO A 207 -17.55 1.85 -22.32
C PRO A 207 -17.19 0.77 -23.35
N HIS A 208 -16.23 -0.09 -23.02
CA HIS A 208 -15.77 -1.16 -23.92
C HIS A 208 -16.70 -2.38 -23.95
N SER A 209 -17.37 -2.69 -22.83
CA SER A 209 -18.15 -3.92 -22.64
C SER A 209 -19.67 -3.74 -22.73
N GLY A 210 -20.16 -2.49 -22.77
CA GLY A 210 -21.59 -2.17 -22.66
C GLY A 210 -22.20 -2.55 -21.29
N VAL A 211 -21.37 -2.78 -20.28
CA VAL A 211 -21.79 -3.12 -18.92
C VAL A 211 -21.94 -1.85 -18.09
N GLU A 212 -23.11 -1.62 -17.50
CA GLU A 212 -23.33 -0.47 -16.59
C GLU A 212 -23.77 -0.92 -15.19
N THR A 213 -24.38 -2.09 -15.11
CA THR A 213 -24.97 -2.64 -13.89
C THR A 213 -24.34 -3.98 -13.48
N PRO A 214 -24.44 -4.38 -12.20
CA PRO A 214 -23.97 -5.68 -11.75
C PRO A 214 -24.64 -6.87 -12.45
N GLY A 215 -25.93 -6.73 -12.81
CA GLY A 215 -26.66 -7.75 -13.55
C GLY A 215 -26.13 -7.96 -14.97
N GLU A 216 -25.79 -6.86 -15.66
CA GLU A 216 -25.13 -6.91 -16.98
C GLU A 216 -23.75 -7.52 -16.90
N ALA A 217 -22.94 -7.12 -15.91
CA ALA A 217 -21.62 -7.70 -15.68
C ALA A 217 -21.70 -9.22 -15.53
N ARG A 218 -22.68 -9.72 -14.75
CA ARG A 218 -22.89 -11.16 -14.55
C ARG A 218 -23.34 -11.86 -15.82
N ARG A 219 -24.26 -11.27 -16.59
CA ARG A 219 -24.70 -11.84 -17.89
C ARG A 219 -23.55 -11.88 -18.89
N TRP A 220 -22.82 -10.78 -19.02
CA TRP A 220 -21.65 -10.65 -19.88
C TRP A 220 -20.59 -11.69 -19.53
N ALA A 221 -20.24 -11.80 -18.24
CA ALA A 221 -19.24 -12.75 -17.76
C ALA A 221 -19.63 -14.21 -18.04
N ARG A 222 -20.90 -14.57 -17.82
CA ARG A 222 -21.42 -15.92 -18.12
C ARG A 222 -21.34 -16.26 -19.59
N LEU A 223 -21.69 -15.31 -20.46
CA LEU A 223 -21.64 -15.52 -21.90
C LEU A 223 -20.21 -15.77 -22.37
N HIS A 224 -19.27 -14.93 -21.93
CA HIS A 224 -17.86 -15.05 -22.30
C HIS A 224 -17.19 -16.28 -21.67
N ALA A 225 -17.56 -16.65 -20.44
CA ALA A 225 -17.03 -17.86 -19.80
C ALA A 225 -17.38 -19.13 -20.59
N ARG A 226 -18.57 -19.20 -21.20
CA ARG A 226 -19.02 -20.35 -22.00
C ARG A 226 -18.26 -20.52 -23.31
N SER A 227 -17.76 -19.43 -23.89
CA SER A 227 -16.96 -19.50 -25.13
C SER A 227 -15.50 -19.88 -24.88
N LEU A 228 -15.06 -19.93 -23.62
CA LEU A 228 -13.69 -20.22 -23.26
C LEU A 228 -13.55 -21.68 -22.82
N THR A 229 -12.57 -22.37 -23.39
CA THR A 229 -12.29 -23.77 -23.12
C THR A 229 -10.86 -23.97 -22.63
N GLY A 230 -10.66 -24.97 -21.78
CA GLY A 230 -9.34 -25.38 -21.31
C GLY A 230 -9.04 -24.96 -19.88
N ARG A 231 -7.79 -25.16 -19.48
CA ARG A 231 -7.33 -24.90 -18.11
C ARG A 231 -7.23 -23.40 -17.86
N TYR A 232 -7.90 -22.94 -16.81
CA TYR A 232 -7.88 -21.54 -16.38
C TYR A 232 -7.38 -21.43 -14.94
N ARG A 233 -6.24 -20.75 -14.73
CA ARG A 233 -5.65 -20.57 -13.40
C ARG A 233 -6.02 -19.23 -12.79
N GLY A 234 -6.37 -18.22 -13.58
CA GLY A 234 -6.72 -16.87 -13.14
C GLY A 234 -6.11 -15.81 -14.04
N VAL A 235 -6.47 -14.56 -13.80
CA VAL A 235 -5.86 -13.39 -14.46
C VAL A 235 -4.91 -12.65 -13.52
N ALA A 236 -3.85 -12.03 -14.05
CA ALA A 236 -2.95 -11.23 -13.24
C ALA A 236 -3.71 -10.03 -12.64
N PRO A 237 -3.54 -9.74 -11.33
CA PRO A 237 -4.26 -8.67 -10.66
C PRO A 237 -3.94 -7.30 -11.26
N VAL A 238 -4.86 -6.36 -11.08
CA VAL A 238 -4.76 -4.97 -11.52
C VAL A 238 -4.88 -4.12 -10.26
N THR A 239 -3.76 -3.54 -9.83
CA THR A 239 -3.69 -2.81 -8.55
C THR A 239 -4.72 -1.69 -8.43
N LEU A 240 -5.04 -1.02 -9.55
CA LEU A 240 -6.09 0.01 -9.60
C LEU A 240 -7.47 -0.53 -9.20
N TRP A 241 -7.84 -1.70 -9.71
CA TRP A 241 -9.17 -2.29 -9.54
C TRP A 241 -9.31 -3.09 -8.24
N GLY A 242 -8.19 -3.51 -7.66
CA GLY A 242 -8.17 -4.15 -6.35
C GLY A 242 -8.81 -5.54 -6.32
N GLU A 243 -9.43 -5.89 -5.22
CA GLU A 243 -10.13 -7.17 -5.04
C GLU A 243 -11.51 -6.97 -4.39
N PHE A 244 -12.44 -7.86 -4.70
CA PHE A 244 -13.66 -7.97 -3.91
C PHE A 244 -13.42 -8.80 -2.66
N ARG A 245 -13.98 -8.37 -1.53
CA ARG A 245 -13.97 -9.13 -0.28
C ARG A 245 -15.37 -9.64 0.04
N PRO A 246 -15.50 -10.86 0.59
CA PRO A 246 -16.78 -11.26 1.17
C PRO A 246 -17.09 -10.35 2.35
N VAL A 247 -18.38 -10.07 2.58
CA VAL A 247 -18.82 -9.31 3.76
C VAL A 247 -18.37 -10.07 5.00
N SER A 248 -17.38 -9.52 5.69
CA SER A 248 -16.93 -10.07 6.96
C SER A 248 -17.74 -9.40 8.08
N PRO A 249 -18.26 -10.13 9.08
CA PRO A 249 -18.76 -9.51 10.27
C PRO A 249 -17.55 -8.89 11.01
N VAL A 250 -17.27 -7.62 10.76
CA VAL A 250 -16.26 -6.87 11.49
C VAL A 250 -16.70 -6.82 12.96
N SER A 251 -16.15 -7.72 13.77
CA SER A 251 -16.38 -7.72 15.21
C SER A 251 -15.65 -6.52 15.80
N GLY A 252 -16.36 -5.44 16.12
CA GLY A 252 -15.81 -4.36 16.95
C GLY A 252 -16.17 -2.92 16.61
N MET A 253 -16.83 -2.62 15.49
CA MET A 253 -17.18 -1.22 15.17
C MET A 253 -18.68 -0.97 15.32
N ARG A 254 -19.13 -0.61 16.53
CA ARG A 254 -20.43 0.03 16.73
C ARG A 254 -20.32 1.50 16.29
N PRO A 255 -21.10 1.98 15.32
CA PRO A 255 -21.16 3.41 15.02
C PRO A 255 -21.90 4.12 16.17
N GLY A 256 -21.22 5.03 16.87
CA GLY A 256 -21.84 5.94 17.85
C GLY A 256 -21.41 5.80 19.32
N ALA A 257 -20.29 5.15 19.65
CA ALA A 257 -19.78 5.17 21.03
C ALA A 257 -18.96 6.45 21.28
N PRO A 258 -19.23 7.21 22.38
CA PRO A 258 -18.37 8.32 22.77
C PRO A 258 -16.98 7.80 23.15
N GLU A 259 -15.95 8.61 22.87
CA GLU A 259 -14.54 8.31 23.14
C GLU A 259 -14.35 7.71 24.55
N PRO A 260 -13.79 6.50 24.68
CA PRO A 260 -13.51 5.95 25.99
C PRO A 260 -12.25 6.61 26.54
N SER A 261 -12.47 7.47 27.53
CA SER A 261 -11.48 7.88 28.52
C SER A 261 -10.64 6.70 29.02
N ALA A 262 -9.35 6.98 29.16
CA ALA A 262 -8.28 6.22 29.79
C ALA A 262 -8.65 4.96 30.61
N HIS A 263 -7.92 3.88 30.28
CA HIS A 263 -7.61 2.72 31.12
C HIS A 263 -8.78 1.75 31.45
N ARG A 264 -8.99 0.79 30.54
CA ARG A 264 -9.48 -0.55 30.92
C ARG A 264 -8.54 -1.61 30.34
N PRO A 265 -8.16 -2.64 31.11
CA PRO A 265 -7.28 -3.70 30.62
C PRO A 265 -8.02 -4.46 29.51
N GLY A 266 -7.37 -4.58 28.36
CA GLY A 266 -7.89 -5.31 27.21
C GLY A 266 -8.20 -6.76 27.59
N ARG A 267 -9.36 -7.26 27.13
CA ARG A 267 -9.69 -8.69 27.25
C ARG A 267 -8.65 -9.49 26.47
N ALA A 268 -7.85 -10.25 27.21
CA ALA A 268 -6.82 -11.12 26.64
C ALA A 268 -7.44 -12.15 25.69
N ALA A 269 -6.80 -12.35 24.54
CA ALA A 269 -7.15 -13.41 23.60
C ALA A 269 -6.84 -14.77 24.25
N VAL A 270 -7.85 -15.65 24.31
CA VAL A 270 -7.68 -17.01 24.84
C VAL A 270 -6.92 -17.85 23.80
N LEU A 271 -5.65 -18.16 24.09
CA LEU A 271 -4.87 -19.11 23.30
C LEU A 271 -5.50 -20.51 23.43
N ARG A 272 -5.68 -21.22 22.31
CA ARG A 272 -6.25 -22.58 22.29
C ARG A 272 -5.40 -23.63 23.03
N ARG A 273 -4.17 -23.31 23.40
CA ARG A 273 -3.30 -24.14 24.23
C ARG A 273 -2.57 -23.23 25.22
N ALA A 274 -2.79 -23.45 26.52
CA ALA A 274 -2.05 -22.76 27.56
C ALA A 274 -0.60 -23.30 27.60
N PRO A 275 0.43 -22.44 27.64
CA PRO A 275 1.78 -22.88 27.92
C PRO A 275 1.82 -23.50 29.33
N ARG A 276 2.33 -24.72 29.43
CA ARG A 276 2.55 -25.36 30.74
C ARG A 276 3.80 -24.76 31.35
N ALA A 277 3.63 -24.07 32.48
CA ALA A 277 4.76 -23.66 33.31
C ALA A 277 5.50 -24.93 33.77
N ARG A 278 6.81 -25.00 33.49
CA ARG A 278 7.69 -25.95 34.17
C ARG A 278 8.11 -25.33 35.51
N PRO A 279 8.33 -26.14 36.55
CA PRO A 279 9.00 -25.64 37.74
C PRO A 279 10.37 -25.07 37.36
N ALA A 280 10.75 -23.99 38.03
CA ALA A 280 12.08 -23.42 37.92
C ALA A 280 13.12 -24.47 38.34
N GLY A 281 14.26 -24.50 37.65
CA GLY A 281 15.40 -25.33 38.07
C GLY A 281 16.06 -24.73 39.31
N ASP A 282 16.75 -25.55 40.11
CA ASP A 282 17.35 -25.12 41.38
C ASP A 282 18.39 -23.99 41.25
N ASP A 283 18.89 -23.75 40.03
CA ASP A 283 19.85 -22.67 39.71
C ASP A 283 19.16 -21.39 39.15
N GLU A 284 17.83 -21.37 38.99
CA GLU A 284 17.08 -20.23 38.43
C GLU A 284 16.70 -19.18 39.50
N ASP A 285 17.03 -19.41 40.78
CA ASP A 285 16.83 -18.51 41.93
C ASP A 285 18.16 -17.87 42.42
N GLU A 286 19.14 -17.71 41.53
CA GLU A 286 20.37 -17.01 41.88
C GLU A 286 20.07 -15.51 42.09
N ARG A 287 20.04 -15.07 43.37
CA ARG A 287 19.77 -13.68 43.78
C ARG A 287 20.92 -12.71 43.46
N SER A 288 21.95 -13.17 42.78
CA SER A 288 23.03 -12.32 42.29
C SER A 288 22.54 -11.62 41.01
N PRO A 289 22.48 -10.27 40.97
CA PRO A 289 22.11 -9.57 39.75
C PRO A 289 23.08 -9.94 38.64
N GLY A 290 22.60 -10.64 37.62
CA GLY A 290 23.35 -10.86 36.39
C GLY A 290 23.78 -9.53 35.77
N MET A 291 24.93 -9.57 35.11
CA MET A 291 25.62 -8.47 34.46
C MET A 291 24.64 -7.48 33.78
N TRP A 292 24.64 -6.24 34.25
CA TRP A 292 23.81 -5.18 33.69
C TRP A 292 24.10 -5.00 32.20
N MET A 293 23.08 -5.17 31.36
CA MET A 293 23.16 -4.69 29.98
C MET A 293 23.15 -3.17 30.00
N VAL A 294 24.28 -2.57 29.64
CA VAL A 294 24.38 -1.15 29.33
C VAL A 294 23.50 -0.88 28.11
N ARG A 295 22.43 -0.10 28.30
CA ARG A 295 21.73 0.53 27.18
C ARG A 295 22.65 1.63 26.66
N PHE A 296 23.28 1.40 25.52
CA PHE A 296 23.84 2.49 24.75
C PHE A 296 22.69 3.26 24.09
N ASP A 297 22.77 4.58 24.22
CA ASP A 297 22.10 5.61 23.42
C ASP A 297 20.68 6.05 23.87
N ASP A 298 20.66 6.91 24.90
CA ASP A 298 19.92 8.17 24.78
C ASP A 298 20.84 9.15 24.02
N PRO A 299 20.44 9.70 22.87
CA PRO A 299 21.21 10.78 22.27
C PRO A 299 21.03 12.02 23.14
N MET A 300 22.06 12.39 23.89
CA MET A 300 22.18 13.73 24.42
C MET A 300 22.27 14.69 23.23
N GLU A 301 21.22 15.49 23.05
CA GLU A 301 21.18 16.60 22.10
C GLU A 301 22.14 17.69 22.58
N SER A 302 23.43 17.51 22.30
CA SER A 302 24.45 18.54 22.46
C SER A 302 24.46 19.39 21.18
N VAL A 303 23.67 20.45 21.17
CA VAL A 303 23.82 21.52 20.18
C VAL A 303 24.92 22.44 20.69
N GLU A 304 26.17 22.14 20.31
CA GLU A 304 27.19 23.20 20.29
C GLU A 304 26.87 24.12 19.11
N ASP A 305 26.66 25.40 19.41
CA ASP A 305 26.41 26.47 18.45
C ASP A 305 27.72 26.77 17.69
N PRO A 306 27.88 26.35 16.42
CA PRO A 306 29.16 26.45 15.72
C PRO A 306 29.46 27.86 15.20
N MET A 307 28.60 28.83 15.45
CA MET A 307 28.75 30.20 14.99
C MET A 307 28.28 31.13 16.11
N GLY A 308 29.11 31.29 17.15
CA GLY A 308 28.86 32.13 18.33
C GLY A 308 28.19 33.47 18.02
N LEU A 309 26.86 33.43 17.94
CA LEU A 309 26.00 34.57 17.71
C LEU A 309 25.66 35.07 19.10
N ALA A 310 26.36 36.13 19.51
CA ALA A 310 26.12 36.84 20.76
C ALA A 310 24.61 37.01 20.96
N ARG A 311 24.09 36.44 22.05
CA ARG A 311 22.66 36.52 22.30
C ARG A 311 22.37 37.95 22.76
N PRO A 312 21.24 38.54 22.36
CA PRO A 312 20.85 39.89 22.80
C PRO A 312 20.69 40.08 24.33
N VAL A 313 20.90 39.02 25.12
CA VAL A 313 20.86 39.02 26.60
C VAL A 313 22.24 39.12 27.24
N ASP A 314 23.33 39.10 26.46
CA ASP A 314 24.71 39.27 26.97
C ASP A 314 25.12 40.76 27.09
N HIS A 315 24.21 41.69 26.80
CA HIS A 315 24.39 43.13 26.96
C HIS A 315 23.45 43.70 28.02
N ASP A 316 23.60 43.26 29.26
CA ASP A 316 23.04 43.97 30.42
C ASP A 316 24.12 44.11 31.49
N GLU A 317 24.96 45.13 31.35
CA GLU A 317 25.60 45.83 32.47
C GLU A 317 26.26 47.14 31.99
N ALA A 318 25.59 48.26 32.28
CA ALA A 318 26.09 49.63 32.46
C ALA A 318 25.14 50.69 31.86
N ALA A 319 23.91 50.76 32.35
CA ALA A 319 23.13 51.99 32.28
C ALA A 319 23.37 52.78 33.57
N ASP A 320 24.29 53.72 33.48
CA ASP A 320 24.66 54.67 34.52
C ASP A 320 23.43 55.50 34.95
N ALA A 321 23.04 55.35 36.22
CA ALA A 321 21.94 56.08 36.82
C ALA A 321 22.44 57.44 37.30
N GLY A 322 22.49 58.44 36.41
CA GLY A 322 22.81 59.81 36.84
C GLY A 322 23.05 60.83 35.73
N ALA A 323 21.99 61.32 35.07
CA ALA A 323 22.00 62.65 34.43
C ALA A 323 20.58 63.11 34.08
N LEU A 324 19.85 63.63 35.07
CA LEU A 324 18.80 64.63 34.85
C LEU A 324 19.09 65.80 35.77
N GLY A 325 19.79 66.80 35.22
CA GLY A 325 20.14 68.09 35.81
C GLY A 325 20.67 69.00 34.71
#